data_AF-A0A1G5TFI7-F1
#
_entry.id   AF-A0A1G5TFI7-F1
#
_cell.length_a   1.000
_cell.length_b   1.000
_cell.length_c   1.000
_cell.angle_alpha   90.00
_cell.angle_beta   90.00
_cell.angle_gamma   90.00
#
_symmetry.space_group_name_H-M   'P 1'
#
loop_
_entity.id
_entity.type
_entity.pdbx_description
1 polymer ?
#
loop_
_entity_poly.entity_id
_entity_poly.type
_entity_poly.pdbx_seq_one_letter_code
_entity_poly.pdbx_strand_id
1 'polypeptide(L)'
;ALLFVILDPASRRWLRRPHAYLAAALALLLFSPVIIWNFQHDWASIRFQSQRATGIGNQFSLQWLFLHILLVLTPVGMLAAGLALLGKDGADNPYMRRRRLFIRVFTAVPLAAFFWLSLFGAPKFHWTAPVWLAVLPTMAWMMGQTGNRQVLANRVRAAWKPTIGVCLFLYAFALHYVVLGIPGVPYAVFNQHYFWREATEEVERVVSAVRQQAGQEPIVVGMSRWSVASALSFYNKEEPMDIRSRNMFGQNAAMYDFWYPSEPPTTRPIILVGMKPHQLEHDIAGVDDITPALVQPGPVKELALMRDGKPLRHVYYRVAQGYSGLRDKPTIELAE
;
A
#
# COMPACT_ATOMS: atom_id res chain seq x y z
N ALA A 1 15.25 -15.39 11.14
CA ALA A 1 15.23 -16.08 12.46
C ALA A 1 15.96 -17.42 12.44
N LEU A 2 15.54 -18.40 11.62
CA LEU A 2 16.16 -19.74 11.59
C LEU A 2 17.68 -19.70 11.35
N LEU A 3 18.14 -18.92 10.37
CA LEU A 3 19.58 -18.76 10.11
C LEU A 3 20.34 -18.22 11.33
N PHE A 4 19.78 -17.30 12.11
CA PHE A 4 20.39 -16.83 13.35
C PHE A 4 20.50 -17.97 14.38
N VAL A 5 19.45 -18.79 14.52
CA VAL A 5 19.45 -19.95 15.42
C VAL A 5 20.49 -20.99 15.01
N ILE A 6 20.69 -21.22 13.71
CA ILE A 6 21.72 -22.11 13.17
C ILE A 6 23.12 -21.54 13.47
N LEU A 7 23.33 -20.25 13.26
CA LEU A 7 24.65 -19.61 13.43
C LEU A 7 25.03 -19.34 14.89
N ASP A 8 24.05 -19.14 15.78
CA ASP A 8 24.26 -18.87 17.22
C ASP A 8 24.16 -20.16 18.06
N PRO A 9 25.27 -20.73 18.57
CA PRO A 9 25.24 -21.99 19.32
C PRO A 9 24.30 -21.97 20.52
N ALA A 10 24.22 -20.83 21.22
CA ALA A 10 23.37 -20.68 22.39
C ALA A 10 21.87 -20.74 22.04
N SER A 11 21.49 -20.41 20.80
CA SER A 11 20.10 -20.45 20.35
C SER A 11 19.68 -21.83 19.84
N ARG A 12 20.61 -22.68 19.37
CA ARG A 12 20.29 -24.03 18.87
C ARG A 12 19.53 -24.90 19.88
N ARG A 13 19.74 -24.67 21.18
CA ARG A 13 19.00 -25.35 22.24
C ARG A 13 17.48 -25.20 22.13
N TRP A 14 16.99 -24.11 21.52
CA TRP A 14 15.56 -23.89 21.32
C TRP A 14 14.94 -24.84 20.30
N LEU A 15 15.72 -25.34 19.33
CA LEU A 15 15.27 -26.38 18.40
C LEU A 15 15.01 -27.72 19.11
N ARG A 16 15.56 -27.95 20.30
CA ARG A 16 15.28 -29.15 21.09
C ARG A 16 14.16 -28.95 22.11
N ARG A 17 13.66 -27.72 22.25
CA ARG A 17 12.64 -27.39 23.26
C ARG A 17 11.24 -27.52 22.63
N PRO A 18 10.29 -28.19 23.31
CA PRO A 18 8.93 -28.35 22.79
C PRO A 18 8.23 -27.00 22.56
N HIS A 19 8.56 -25.99 23.37
CA HIS A 19 8.00 -24.63 23.30
C HIS A 19 8.03 -24.01 21.89
N ALA A 20 9.11 -24.21 21.11
CA ALA A 20 9.20 -23.65 19.76
C ALA A 20 8.17 -24.28 18.81
N TYR A 21 7.96 -25.60 18.95
CA TYR A 21 6.99 -26.36 18.16
C TYR A 21 5.56 -26.12 18.63
N LEU A 22 5.33 -25.99 19.93
CA LEU A 22 4.03 -25.59 20.48
C LEU A 22 3.63 -24.19 19.99
N ALA A 23 4.57 -23.24 19.95
CA ALA A 23 4.32 -21.92 19.39
C ALA A 23 4.00 -21.99 17.89
N ALA A 24 4.70 -22.83 17.12
CA ALA A 24 4.40 -23.03 15.70
C ALA A 24 3.03 -23.70 15.47
N ALA A 25 2.68 -24.71 16.28
CA ALA A 25 1.39 -25.38 16.23
C ALA A 25 0.25 -24.43 16.61
N LEU A 26 0.45 -23.61 17.65
CA LEU A 26 -0.51 -22.56 18.03
C LEU A 26 -0.66 -21.52 16.91
N ALA A 27 0.44 -21.08 16.30
CA ALA A 27 0.37 -20.15 15.17
C ALA A 27 -0.41 -20.75 13.99
N LEU A 28 -0.18 -22.02 13.66
CA LEU A 28 -0.94 -22.74 12.62
C LEU A 28 -2.42 -22.87 12.99
N LEU A 29 -2.74 -23.15 14.24
CA LEU A 29 -4.12 -23.25 14.71
C LEU A 29 -4.84 -21.89 14.59
N LEU A 30 -4.20 -20.81 15.04
CA LEU A 30 -4.73 -19.45 14.93
C LEU A 30 -4.87 -18.98 13.48
N PHE A 31 -3.94 -19.38 12.60
CA PHE A 31 -4.00 -19.07 11.16
C PHE A 31 -4.82 -20.07 10.34
N SER A 32 -5.28 -21.17 10.92
CA SER A 32 -6.01 -22.22 10.19
C SER A 32 -7.24 -21.70 9.45
N PRO A 33 -8.05 -20.76 9.99
CA PRO A 33 -9.19 -20.23 9.24
C PRO A 33 -8.76 -19.52 7.95
N VAL A 34 -7.65 -18.78 7.97
CA VAL A 34 -7.11 -18.07 6.79
C VAL A 34 -6.56 -19.05 5.75
N ILE A 35 -5.90 -20.12 6.20
CA ILE A 35 -5.35 -21.16 5.34
C ILE A 35 -6.50 -21.94 4.67
N ILE A 36 -7.48 -22.38 5.44
CA ILE A 36 -8.64 -23.13 4.95
C ILE A 36 -9.44 -22.27 3.97
N TRP A 37 -9.71 -21.00 4.32
CA TRP A 37 -10.42 -20.10 3.42
C TRP A 37 -9.66 -19.90 2.11
N ASN A 38 -8.34 -19.69 2.14
CA ASN A 38 -7.55 -19.57 0.92
C ASN A 38 -7.56 -20.86 0.09
N PHE A 39 -7.44 -22.02 0.72
CA PHE A 39 -7.52 -23.31 0.04
C PHE A 39 -8.87 -23.48 -0.69
N GLN A 40 -9.97 -23.03 -0.09
CA GLN A 40 -11.31 -23.07 -0.68
C GLN A 40 -11.56 -22.01 -1.77
N HIS A 41 -10.70 -20.99 -1.89
CA HIS A 41 -10.86 -19.86 -2.82
C HIS A 41 -9.64 -19.71 -3.72
N ASP A 42 -9.10 -20.83 -4.22
CA ASP A 42 -8.00 -20.87 -5.18
C ASP A 42 -6.75 -20.08 -4.78
N TRP A 43 -6.47 -20.02 -3.48
CA TRP A 43 -5.38 -19.25 -2.89
C TRP A 43 -5.44 -17.75 -3.24
N ALA A 44 -6.65 -17.18 -3.27
CA ALA A 44 -6.91 -15.79 -3.67
C ALA A 44 -5.95 -14.76 -3.04
N SER A 45 -5.67 -14.87 -1.73
CA SER A 45 -4.75 -13.94 -1.05
C SER A 45 -3.30 -14.12 -1.52
N ILE A 46 -2.87 -15.37 -1.76
CA ILE A 46 -1.51 -15.65 -2.26
C ILE A 46 -1.37 -15.15 -3.69
N ARG A 47 -2.35 -15.41 -4.57
CA ARG A 47 -2.36 -14.89 -5.95
C ARG A 47 -2.35 -13.36 -5.98
N PHE A 48 -3.11 -12.71 -5.11
CA PHE A 48 -3.11 -11.26 -4.99
C PHE A 48 -1.73 -10.70 -4.63
N GLN A 49 -1.02 -11.32 -3.68
CA GLN A 49 0.33 -10.90 -3.30
C GLN A 49 1.38 -11.27 -4.36
N SER A 50 1.26 -12.43 -5.01
CA SER A 50 2.21 -12.86 -6.04
C SER A 50 2.13 -11.98 -7.28
N GLN A 51 0.93 -11.60 -7.75
CA GLN A 51 0.76 -10.63 -8.84
C GLN A 51 1.41 -9.27 -8.54
N ARG A 52 1.41 -8.87 -7.26
CA ARG A 52 2.06 -7.64 -6.82
C ARG A 52 3.58 -7.77 -6.75
N ALA A 53 4.08 -8.98 -6.48
CA ALA A 53 5.50 -9.30 -6.49
C ALA A 53 6.04 -9.48 -7.91
N THR A 54 5.28 -10.04 -8.86
CA THR A 54 5.63 -10.12 -10.29
C THR A 54 5.44 -8.76 -10.98
N GLY A 55 4.53 -7.92 -10.47
CA GLY A 55 4.32 -6.55 -10.92
C GLY A 55 5.46 -5.56 -10.62
N ILE A 56 6.61 -6.02 -10.12
CA ILE A 56 7.84 -5.21 -10.02
C ILE A 56 8.51 -4.99 -11.39
N GLY A 57 8.00 -5.63 -12.45
CA GLY A 57 8.54 -5.56 -13.80
C GLY A 57 9.67 -6.56 -14.05
N ASN A 58 10.22 -6.54 -15.26
CA ASN A 58 11.32 -7.41 -15.72
C ASN A 58 12.60 -6.60 -16.05
N GLN A 59 12.81 -5.49 -15.35
CA GLN A 59 13.93 -4.57 -15.63
C GLN A 59 14.91 -4.51 -14.47
N PHE A 60 16.19 -4.54 -14.80
CA PHE A 60 17.26 -4.31 -13.84
C PHE A 60 17.09 -2.94 -13.17
N SER A 61 16.95 -2.95 -11.84
CA SER A 61 16.49 -1.81 -11.05
C SER A 61 17.29 -1.61 -9.76
N LEU A 62 18.53 -2.09 -9.71
CA LEU A 62 19.35 -2.03 -8.51
C LEU A 62 19.63 -0.59 -8.05
N GLN A 63 19.73 0.36 -8.97
CA GLN A 63 19.83 1.79 -8.69
C GLN A 63 18.66 2.31 -7.85
N TRP A 64 17.45 1.80 -8.10
CA TRP A 64 16.26 2.17 -7.35
C TRP A 64 16.32 1.62 -5.93
N LEU A 65 16.85 0.41 -5.73
CA LEU A 65 17.08 -0.12 -4.38
C LEU A 65 17.95 0.83 -3.56
N PHE A 66 19.10 1.25 -4.08
CA PHE A 66 19.97 2.18 -3.35
C PHE A 66 19.33 3.53 -3.10
N LEU A 67 18.58 4.07 -4.08
CA LEU A 67 17.84 5.31 -3.90
C LEU A 67 16.75 5.18 -2.82
N HIS A 68 16.04 4.06 -2.78
CA HIS A 68 15.03 3.78 -1.77
C HIS A 68 15.64 3.66 -0.38
N ILE A 69 16.79 3.00 -0.24
CA ILE A 69 17.53 2.94 1.03
C ILE A 69 17.95 4.34 1.48
N LEU A 70 18.45 5.15 0.55
CA LEU A 70 18.82 6.54 0.81
C LEU A 70 17.62 7.37 1.28
N LEU A 71 16.45 7.18 0.66
CA LEU A 71 15.22 7.88 1.02
C LEU A 71 14.69 7.44 2.41
N VAL A 72 14.72 6.14 2.69
CA VAL A 72 14.23 5.57 3.96
C VAL A 72 15.15 5.92 5.14
N LEU A 73 16.47 5.86 4.95
CA LEU A 73 17.43 6.04 6.03
C LEU A 73 18.07 7.42 6.09
N THR A 74 17.94 8.25 5.05
CA THR A 74 18.79 9.43 4.77
C THR A 74 20.25 9.03 4.45
N PRO A 75 21.05 9.92 3.84
CA PRO A 75 22.48 9.66 3.62
C PRO A 75 23.23 9.28 4.90
N VAL A 76 22.92 9.95 6.03
CA VAL A 76 23.60 9.70 7.31
C VAL A 76 23.20 8.34 7.89
N GLY A 77 21.91 7.99 7.85
CA GLY A 77 21.46 6.69 8.33
C GLY A 77 21.95 5.53 7.47
N MET A 78 22.03 5.70 6.14
CA MET A 78 22.60 4.68 5.24
C MET A 78 24.07 4.41 5.59
N LEU A 79 24.87 5.46 5.79
CA LEU A 79 26.27 5.32 6.22
C LEU A 79 26.39 4.68 7.61
N ALA A 80 25.54 5.09 8.56
CA ALA A 80 25.52 4.50 9.90
C ALA A 80 25.14 3.01 9.89
N ALA A 81 24.17 2.62 9.07
CA ALA A 81 23.80 1.22 8.86
C ALA A 81 24.97 0.42 8.25
N GLY A 82 25.67 0.99 7.26
CA GLY A 82 26.87 0.39 6.68
C GLY A 82 27.96 0.16 7.73
N LEU A 83 28.25 1.16 8.56
CA LEU A 83 29.21 1.05 9.66
C LEU A 83 28.80 0.00 10.72
N ALA A 84 27.51 -0.09 11.04
CA ALA A 84 26.99 -1.08 11.98
C ALA A 84 27.17 -2.52 11.46
N LEU A 85 26.96 -2.74 10.16
CA LEU A 85 27.05 -4.05 9.52
C LEU A 85 28.50 -4.47 9.25
N LEU A 86 29.30 -3.56 8.70
CA LEU A 86 30.68 -3.78 8.25
C LEU A 86 31.74 -3.52 9.32
N GLY A 87 31.35 -2.89 10.43
CA GLY A 87 32.26 -2.59 11.54
C GLY A 87 32.99 -3.83 12.01
N LYS A 88 34.29 -3.67 12.30
CA LYS A 88 35.16 -4.75 12.78
C LYS A 88 34.67 -5.26 14.14
N ASP A 89 34.94 -6.54 14.39
CA ASP A 89 34.72 -7.19 15.68
C ASP A 89 35.73 -6.66 16.70
N GLY A 90 35.42 -5.48 17.25
CA GLY A 90 36.16 -4.90 18.37
C GLY A 90 35.66 -5.49 19.68
N ALA A 91 36.57 -6.10 20.44
CA ALA A 91 36.42 -6.79 21.72
C ALA A 91 35.91 -8.24 21.63
N ASP A 92 36.69 -9.15 22.23
CA ASP A 92 36.44 -10.60 22.42
C ASP A 92 35.19 -10.93 23.26
N ASN A 93 34.31 -9.97 23.48
CA ASN A 93 33.11 -10.16 24.27
C ASN A 93 32.09 -11.02 23.48
N PRO A 94 31.76 -12.24 23.94
CA PRO A 94 30.82 -13.13 23.26
C PRO A 94 29.42 -12.52 23.11
N TYR A 95 29.03 -11.61 24.01
CA TYR A 95 27.76 -10.90 23.94
C TYR A 95 27.71 -9.88 22.80
N MET A 96 28.80 -9.14 22.58
CA MET A 96 28.91 -8.19 21.46
C MET A 96 28.89 -8.92 20.12
N ARG A 97 29.62 -10.04 20.03
CA ARG A 97 29.62 -10.92 18.85
C ARG A 97 28.22 -11.43 18.52
N ARG A 98 27.48 -11.90 19.54
CA ARG A 98 26.10 -12.39 19.37
C ARG A 98 25.13 -11.29 18.91
N ARG A 99 25.21 -10.09 19.50
CA ARG A 99 24.41 -8.93 19.07
C ARG A 99 24.70 -8.54 17.63
N ARG A 100 25.98 -8.51 17.24
CA ARG A 100 26.36 -8.20 15.85
C ARG A 100 25.88 -9.26 14.87
N LEU A 101 25.98 -10.54 15.24
CA LEU A 101 25.41 -11.64 14.45
C LEU A 101 23.90 -11.45 14.27
N PHE A 102 23.17 -11.06 15.32
CA PHE A 102 21.74 -10.78 15.23
C PHE A 102 21.46 -9.66 14.21
N ILE A 103 22.14 -8.52 14.33
CA ILE A 103 21.96 -7.38 13.42
C ILE A 103 22.28 -7.79 11.97
N ARG A 104 23.43 -8.44 11.75
CA ARG A 104 23.85 -8.90 10.42
C ARG A 104 22.84 -9.87 9.81
N VAL A 105 22.37 -10.86 10.56
CA VAL A 105 21.41 -11.84 10.02
C VAL A 105 20.06 -11.19 9.73
N PHE A 106 19.53 -10.37 10.64
CA PHE A 106 18.20 -9.78 10.48
C PHE A 106 18.15 -8.61 9.51
N THR A 107 19.30 -8.02 9.14
CA THR A 107 19.38 -6.97 8.13
C THR A 107 19.91 -7.50 6.79
N ALA A 108 21.02 -8.24 6.76
CA ALA A 108 21.65 -8.65 5.50
C ALA A 108 20.84 -9.72 4.76
N VAL A 109 20.16 -10.63 5.44
CA VAL A 109 19.40 -11.70 4.78
C VAL A 109 18.17 -11.16 4.06
N PRO A 110 17.29 -10.35 4.70
CA PRO A 110 16.20 -9.71 3.97
C PRO A 110 16.71 -8.74 2.90
N LEU A 111 17.80 -8.01 3.17
CA LEU A 111 18.38 -7.10 2.18
C LEU A 111 18.90 -7.85 0.94
N ALA A 112 19.49 -9.05 1.12
CA ALA A 112 19.93 -9.88 0.00
C ALA A 112 18.75 -10.35 -0.86
N ALA A 113 17.60 -10.65 -0.24
CA ALA A 113 16.38 -10.96 -0.99
C ALA A 113 15.89 -9.75 -1.81
N PHE A 114 15.89 -8.54 -1.24
CA PHE A 114 15.56 -7.32 -1.99
C PHE A 114 16.59 -7.00 -3.07
N PHE A 115 17.87 -7.21 -2.80
CA PHE A 115 18.93 -7.09 -3.80
C PHE A 115 18.67 -8.01 -4.99
N TRP A 116 18.38 -9.28 -4.73
CA TRP A 116 18.03 -10.26 -5.76
C TRP A 116 16.79 -9.85 -6.54
N LEU A 117 15.70 -9.47 -5.87
CA LEU A 117 14.49 -8.98 -6.52
C LEU A 117 14.76 -7.73 -7.37
N SER A 118 15.67 -6.86 -6.92
CA SER A 118 16.07 -5.65 -7.64
C SER A 118 16.89 -5.90 -8.92
N LEU A 119 17.42 -7.11 -9.10
CA LEU A 119 18.04 -7.51 -10.37
C LEU A 119 17.00 -7.72 -11.48
N PHE A 120 15.75 -8.03 -11.10
CA PHE A 120 14.70 -8.41 -12.05
C PHE A 120 13.54 -7.41 -12.08
N GLY A 121 13.36 -6.55 -11.08
CA GLY A 121 12.38 -5.47 -11.13
C GLY A 121 12.56 -4.44 -10.03
N ALA A 122 11.66 -3.47 -9.93
CA ALA A 122 11.74 -2.36 -8.98
C ALA A 122 10.79 -2.55 -7.77
N PRO A 123 11.29 -3.02 -6.61
CA PRO A 123 10.54 -2.97 -5.36
C PRO A 123 10.06 -1.56 -5.04
N LYS A 124 8.89 -1.42 -4.40
CA LYS A 124 8.43 -0.11 -3.95
C LYS A 124 9.34 0.45 -2.85
N PHE A 125 9.48 1.76 -2.79
CA PHE A 125 10.46 2.42 -1.92
C PHE A 125 10.38 2.03 -0.43
N HIS A 126 9.18 1.82 0.10
CA HIS A 126 8.97 1.49 1.51
C HIS A 126 9.18 0.01 1.84
N TRP A 127 9.38 -0.88 0.85
CA TRP A 127 9.49 -2.32 1.10
C TRP A 127 10.71 -2.69 1.93
N THR A 128 11.80 -1.90 1.84
CA THR A 128 13.01 -2.15 2.64
C THR A 128 12.90 -1.61 4.06
N ALA A 129 11.89 -0.81 4.41
CA ALA A 129 11.79 -0.17 5.72
C ALA A 129 11.90 -1.17 6.91
N PRO A 130 11.22 -2.32 6.91
CA PRO A 130 11.32 -3.30 8.00
C PRO A 130 12.71 -3.93 8.16
N VAL A 131 13.52 -3.97 7.09
CA VAL A 131 14.87 -4.57 7.09
C VAL A 131 15.81 -3.84 8.06
N TRP A 132 15.57 -2.55 8.25
CA TRP A 132 16.41 -1.66 9.06
C TRP A 132 16.07 -1.72 10.56
N LEU A 133 14.97 -2.37 10.97
CA LEU A 133 14.54 -2.41 12.37
C LEU A 133 15.63 -3.00 13.29
N ALA A 134 16.37 -4.01 12.82
CA ALA A 134 17.43 -4.62 13.60
C ALA A 134 18.67 -3.72 13.78
N VAL A 135 18.90 -2.76 12.86
CA VAL A 135 20.08 -1.86 12.92
C VAL A 135 19.80 -0.57 13.70
N LEU A 136 18.53 -0.19 13.86
CA LEU A 136 18.11 1.05 14.55
C LEU A 136 18.76 1.25 15.93
N PRO A 137 18.76 0.26 16.86
CA PRO A 137 19.37 0.47 18.17
C PRO A 137 20.88 0.76 18.09
N THR A 138 21.58 0.14 17.13
CA THR A 138 23.01 0.38 16.92
C THR A 138 23.26 1.76 16.35
N MET A 139 22.45 2.22 15.39
CA MET A 139 22.55 3.58 14.88
C MET A 139 22.32 4.62 15.97
N ALA A 140 21.32 4.41 16.84
CA ALA A 140 21.07 5.29 17.98
C ALA A 140 22.25 5.31 18.97
N TRP A 141 22.82 4.15 19.30
CA TRP A 141 24.00 4.06 20.14
C TRP A 141 25.22 4.81 19.55
N MET A 142 25.42 4.72 18.23
CA MET A 142 26.50 5.43 17.54
C MET A 142 26.40 6.96 17.65
N MET A 143 25.19 7.52 17.84
CA MET A 143 25.01 8.97 18.04
C MET A 143 25.65 9.45 19.36
N GLY A 144 25.54 8.63 20.41
CA GLY A 144 26.02 8.93 21.76
C GLY A 144 27.49 8.62 22.01
N GLN A 145 28.14 7.84 21.14
CA GLN A 145 29.48 7.33 21.41
C GLN A 145 30.57 8.40 21.28
N THR A 146 31.36 8.61 22.34
CA THR A 146 32.56 9.46 22.37
C THR A 146 33.82 8.61 22.24
N GLY A 147 34.84 9.09 21.50
CA GLY A 147 36.16 8.45 21.45
C GLY A 147 36.42 7.42 20.34
N ASN A 148 35.59 7.32 19.30
CA ASN A 148 35.89 6.47 18.15
C ASN A 148 37.01 7.11 17.29
N ARG A 149 38.07 6.34 16.98
CA ARG A 149 39.23 6.80 16.20
C ARG A 149 38.98 6.86 14.68
N GLN A 150 37.84 6.33 14.21
CA GLN A 150 37.50 6.35 12.78
C GLN A 150 36.94 7.72 12.34
N VAL A 151 37.64 8.38 11.42
CA VAL A 151 37.23 9.68 10.84
C VAL A 151 35.81 9.64 10.29
N LEU A 152 35.44 8.57 9.58
CA LEU A 152 34.10 8.40 9.02
C LEU A 152 33.01 8.32 10.10
N ALA A 153 33.26 7.59 11.19
CA ALA A 153 32.30 7.49 12.30
C ALA A 153 32.09 8.85 12.98
N ASN A 154 33.14 9.65 13.13
CA ASN A 154 33.04 11.01 13.67
C ASN A 154 32.28 11.96 12.74
N ARG A 155 32.47 11.87 11.41
CA ARG A 155 31.70 12.64 10.43
C ARG A 155 30.22 12.27 10.43
N VAL A 156 29.90 10.98 10.43
CA VAL A 156 28.52 10.47 10.55
C VAL A 156 27.89 10.97 11.85
N ARG A 157 28.64 10.92 12.96
CA ARG A 157 28.18 11.45 14.26
C ARG A 157 27.84 12.94 14.20
N ALA A 158 28.72 13.76 13.64
CA ALA A 158 28.51 15.19 13.50
C ALA A 158 27.31 15.51 12.59
N ALA A 159 27.08 14.70 11.56
CA ALA A 159 26.00 14.89 10.60
C ALA A 159 24.59 14.53 11.14
N TRP A 160 24.48 13.76 12.22
CA TRP A 160 23.16 13.42 12.79
C TRP A 160 22.35 14.64 13.22
N LYS A 161 22.99 15.63 13.87
CA LYS A 161 22.29 16.85 14.32
C LYS A 161 21.63 17.62 13.17
N PRO A 162 22.36 18.03 12.11
CA PRO A 162 21.73 18.71 10.98
C PRO A 162 20.74 17.80 10.24
N THR A 163 21.00 16.50 10.10
CA THR A 163 20.04 15.57 9.48
C THR A 163 18.72 15.51 10.23
N ILE A 164 18.75 15.39 11.57
CA ILE A 164 17.54 15.41 12.39
C ILE A 164 16.82 16.75 12.23
N GLY A 165 17.54 17.88 12.28
CA GLY A 165 16.95 19.21 12.09
C GLY A 165 16.26 19.37 10.73
N VAL A 166 16.92 18.95 9.65
CA VAL A 166 16.35 18.97 8.28
C VAL A 166 15.15 18.04 8.17
N CYS A 167 15.23 16.81 8.69
CA CYS A 167 14.10 15.89 8.67
C CYS A 167 12.91 16.44 9.44
N LEU A 168 13.10 16.97 10.66
CA LEU A 168 12.04 17.57 11.44
C LEU A 168 11.39 18.74 10.69
N PHE A 169 12.20 19.61 10.08
CA PHE A 169 11.68 20.72 9.27
C PHE A 169 10.87 20.21 8.08
N LEU A 170 11.39 19.26 7.29
CA LEU A 170 10.70 18.72 6.12
C LEU A 170 9.40 18.00 6.49
N TYR A 171 9.40 17.20 7.57
CA TYR A 171 8.18 16.55 8.06
C TYR A 171 7.18 17.55 8.59
N ALA A 172 7.60 18.53 9.40
CA ALA A 172 6.72 19.57 9.91
C ALA A 172 6.10 20.38 8.77
N PHE A 173 6.91 20.77 7.77
CA PHE A 173 6.46 21.49 6.59
C PHE A 173 5.47 20.66 5.76
N ALA A 174 5.79 19.39 5.47
CA ALA A 174 4.91 18.52 4.70
C ALA A 174 3.58 18.27 5.41
N LEU A 175 3.60 17.99 6.72
CA LEU A 175 2.39 17.79 7.52
C LEU A 175 1.57 19.08 7.63
N HIS A 176 2.23 20.23 7.82
CA HIS A 176 1.55 21.53 7.82
C HIS A 176 0.87 21.79 6.48
N TYR A 177 1.57 21.58 5.36
CA TYR A 177 1.00 21.73 4.02
C TYR A 177 -0.18 20.79 3.78
N VAL A 178 -0.10 19.51 4.17
CA VAL A 178 -1.19 18.54 3.94
C VAL A 178 -2.42 18.82 4.81
N VAL A 179 -2.24 19.33 6.02
CA VAL A 179 -3.34 19.53 6.98
C VAL A 179 -3.95 20.94 6.89
N LEU A 180 -3.11 21.97 6.84
CA LEU A 180 -3.53 23.38 6.89
C LEU A 180 -3.38 24.09 5.54
N GLY A 181 -2.61 23.53 4.61
CA GLY A 181 -2.27 24.16 3.35
C GLY A 181 -1.25 25.28 3.53
N ILE A 182 -0.83 25.87 2.41
CA ILE A 182 -0.03 27.09 2.41
C ILE A 182 -0.84 28.14 1.63
N PRO A 183 -1.05 29.35 2.17
CA PRO A 183 -1.76 30.41 1.46
C PRO A 183 -1.17 30.65 0.06
N GLY A 184 -2.03 30.66 -0.96
CA GLY A 184 -1.64 30.87 -2.36
C GLY A 184 -1.04 29.65 -3.07
N VAL A 185 -0.80 28.53 -2.36
CA VAL A 185 -0.31 27.29 -2.95
C VAL A 185 -1.46 26.30 -3.07
N PRO A 186 -1.87 25.90 -4.29
CA PRO A 186 -2.91 24.90 -4.45
C PRO A 186 -2.44 23.58 -3.86
N TYR A 187 -3.39 22.81 -3.34
CA TYR A 187 -3.13 21.45 -2.93
C TYR A 187 -2.77 20.58 -4.15
N ALA A 188 -1.51 20.15 -4.23
CA ALA A 188 -0.99 19.36 -5.35
C ALA A 188 -1.44 17.89 -5.28
N VAL A 189 -0.96 17.09 -6.25
CA VAL A 189 -1.23 15.66 -6.56
C VAL A 189 -1.45 14.73 -5.36
N PHE A 190 -0.86 15.01 -4.20
CA PHE A 190 -1.03 14.22 -2.98
C PHE A 190 -2.50 14.10 -2.53
N ASN A 191 -3.36 15.06 -2.85
CA ASN A 191 -4.74 15.10 -2.39
C ASN A 191 -5.74 14.24 -3.17
N GLN A 192 -5.33 13.65 -4.30
CA GLN A 192 -6.18 12.73 -5.09
C GLN A 192 -6.66 11.50 -4.29
N HIS A 193 -6.04 11.20 -3.15
CA HIS A 193 -6.39 10.08 -2.28
C HIS A 193 -6.94 10.50 -0.91
N TYR A 194 -7.06 11.80 -0.62
CA TYR A 194 -7.58 12.35 0.64
C TYR A 194 -8.96 13.02 0.46
N PHE A 195 -9.57 13.49 1.55
CA PHE A 195 -10.89 14.17 1.56
C PHE A 195 -12.07 13.31 1.12
N TRP A 196 -12.03 12.03 1.49
CA TRP A 196 -13.11 11.10 1.21
C TRP A 196 -14.36 11.33 2.04
N ARG A 197 -14.27 12.06 3.17
CA ARG A 197 -15.45 12.50 3.90
C ARG A 197 -16.29 13.45 3.04
N GLU A 198 -15.67 14.54 2.58
CA GLU A 198 -16.31 15.51 1.69
C GLU A 198 -16.79 14.84 0.39
N ALA A 199 -15.97 13.96 -0.18
CA ALA A 199 -16.36 13.22 -1.39
C ALA A 199 -17.62 12.38 -1.17
N THR A 200 -17.75 11.75 0.00
CA THR A 200 -18.90 10.89 0.32
C THR A 200 -20.15 11.72 0.53
N GLU A 201 -20.06 12.86 1.24
CA GLU A 201 -21.19 13.79 1.43
C GLU A 201 -21.73 14.30 0.09
N GLU A 202 -20.86 14.64 -0.86
CA GLU A 202 -21.28 15.06 -2.20
C GLU A 202 -21.90 13.91 -3.01
N VAL A 203 -21.35 12.69 -2.90
CA VAL A 203 -21.91 11.50 -3.54
C VAL A 203 -23.28 11.14 -2.94
N GLU A 204 -23.47 11.27 -1.63
CA GLU A 204 -24.76 11.07 -0.95
C GLU A 204 -25.83 12.05 -1.45
N ARG A 205 -25.46 13.29 -1.77
CA ARG A 205 -26.37 14.26 -2.41
C ARG A 205 -26.76 13.83 -3.83
N VAL A 206 -25.79 13.33 -4.62
CA VAL A 206 -26.08 12.77 -5.95
C VAL A 206 -27.01 11.57 -5.84
N VAL A 207 -26.74 10.66 -4.90
CA VAL A 207 -27.60 9.48 -4.63
C VAL A 207 -29.00 9.90 -4.24
N SER A 208 -29.13 10.86 -3.33
CA SER A 208 -30.43 11.39 -2.90
C SER A 208 -31.23 12.00 -4.07
N ALA A 209 -30.57 12.78 -4.93
CA ALA A 209 -31.21 13.38 -6.10
C ALA A 209 -31.66 12.31 -7.13
N VAL A 210 -30.82 11.30 -7.40
CA VAL A 210 -31.16 10.20 -8.32
C VAL A 210 -32.28 9.34 -7.74
N ARG A 211 -32.26 9.06 -6.42
CA ARG A 211 -33.32 8.33 -5.72
C ARG A 211 -34.67 9.05 -5.84
N GLN A 212 -34.70 10.36 -5.62
CA GLN A 212 -35.92 11.17 -5.77
C GLN A 212 -36.45 11.18 -7.20
N GLN A 213 -35.56 11.25 -8.20
CA GLN A 213 -35.96 11.28 -9.61
C GLN A 213 -36.45 9.93 -10.13
N ALA A 214 -35.77 8.84 -9.78
CA ALA A 214 -36.06 7.50 -10.30
C ALA A 214 -37.05 6.70 -9.43
N GLY A 215 -37.27 7.12 -8.18
CA GLY A 215 -38.10 6.39 -7.22
C GLY A 215 -37.53 5.05 -6.78
N GLN A 216 -36.23 4.81 -7.00
CA GLN A 216 -35.54 3.56 -6.68
C GLN A 216 -34.18 3.84 -6.04
N GLU A 217 -33.70 2.91 -5.21
CA GLU A 217 -32.39 2.99 -4.58
C GLU A 217 -31.27 2.78 -5.61
N PRO A 218 -30.40 3.78 -5.85
CA PRO A 218 -29.29 3.66 -6.79
C PRO A 218 -28.22 2.67 -6.30
N ILE A 219 -27.49 2.08 -7.23
CA ILE A 219 -26.25 1.33 -6.97
C ILE A 219 -25.08 2.28 -7.20
N VAL A 220 -24.21 2.44 -6.20
CA VAL A 220 -23.00 3.27 -6.31
C VAL A 220 -21.81 2.39 -6.63
N VAL A 221 -21.11 2.64 -7.73
CA VAL A 221 -19.99 1.80 -8.17
C VAL A 221 -18.69 2.58 -8.14
N GLY A 222 -17.78 2.20 -7.24
CA GLY A 222 -16.44 2.78 -7.18
C GLY A 222 -15.52 2.19 -8.26
N MET A 223 -15.17 3.00 -9.27
CA MET A 223 -14.46 2.58 -10.49
C MET A 223 -12.94 2.40 -10.34
N SER A 224 -12.44 2.37 -9.10
CA SER A 224 -11.08 1.92 -8.78
C SER A 224 -11.04 0.44 -8.43
N ARG A 225 -9.85 -0.15 -8.26
CA ARG A 225 -9.73 -1.55 -7.79
C ARG A 225 -10.40 -1.82 -6.45
N TRP A 226 -10.42 -0.85 -5.54
CA TRP A 226 -11.08 -0.95 -4.24
C TRP A 226 -11.12 0.38 -3.49
N SER A 227 -10.14 1.27 -3.74
CA SER A 227 -9.92 2.48 -2.95
C SER A 227 -11.13 3.43 -2.88
N VAL A 228 -11.83 3.65 -4.01
CA VAL A 228 -13.03 4.50 -4.08
C VAL A 228 -14.18 3.86 -3.30
N ALA A 229 -14.52 2.61 -3.62
CA ALA A 229 -15.61 1.88 -2.96
C ALA A 229 -15.37 1.77 -1.44
N SER A 230 -14.15 1.41 -1.02
CA SER A 230 -13.81 1.31 0.41
C SER A 230 -13.85 2.65 1.11
N ALA A 231 -13.45 3.74 0.44
CA ALA A 231 -13.51 5.05 1.03
C ALA A 231 -14.96 5.51 1.21
N LEU A 232 -15.80 5.37 0.18
CA LEU A 232 -17.23 5.68 0.26
C LEU A 232 -17.89 4.85 1.37
N SER A 233 -17.64 3.54 1.41
CA SER A 233 -18.20 2.65 2.44
C SER A 233 -17.75 3.00 3.86
N PHE A 234 -16.54 3.52 4.03
CA PHE A 234 -16.03 3.92 5.35
C PHE A 234 -16.67 5.23 5.87
N TYR A 235 -16.94 6.19 4.98
CA TYR A 235 -17.47 7.50 5.35
C TYR A 235 -19.00 7.59 5.30
N ASN A 236 -19.66 6.67 4.60
CA ASN A 236 -21.10 6.58 4.54
C ASN A 236 -21.64 5.99 5.86
N LYS A 237 -22.30 6.82 6.67
CA LYS A 237 -22.68 6.48 8.05
C LYS A 237 -24.16 6.61 8.38
N GLU A 238 -24.86 7.53 7.72
CA GLU A 238 -26.25 7.85 8.07
C GLU A 238 -27.22 6.91 7.35
N GLU A 239 -27.21 6.96 6.02
CA GLU A 239 -28.02 6.07 5.19
C GLU A 239 -27.11 5.18 4.34
N PRO A 240 -27.03 3.86 4.63
CA PRO A 240 -26.18 2.93 3.92
C PRO A 240 -26.46 2.92 2.41
N MET A 241 -25.48 3.34 1.61
CA MET A 241 -25.51 3.21 0.15
C MET A 241 -25.21 1.75 -0.27
N ASP A 242 -25.82 1.26 -1.35
CA ASP A 242 -25.43 0.01 -2.00
C ASP A 242 -24.15 0.24 -2.82
N ILE A 243 -23.00 0.05 -2.17
CA ILE A 243 -21.68 0.34 -2.75
C ILE A 243 -21.06 -0.94 -3.32
N ARG A 244 -20.80 -0.90 -4.62
CA ARG A 244 -20.08 -1.92 -5.38
C ARG A 244 -18.75 -1.37 -5.89
N SER A 245 -17.95 -2.22 -6.51
CA SER A 245 -16.72 -1.81 -7.17
C SER A 245 -16.74 -2.22 -8.64
N ARG A 246 -15.64 -1.95 -9.34
CA ARG A 246 -15.49 -2.16 -10.79
C ARG A 246 -15.66 -3.62 -11.23
N ASN A 247 -15.79 -4.57 -10.30
CA ASN A 247 -16.17 -5.96 -10.59
C ASN A 247 -17.57 -6.09 -11.21
N MET A 248 -18.45 -5.10 -11.02
CA MET A 248 -19.67 -4.98 -11.82
C MET A 248 -19.41 -4.90 -13.33
N PHE A 249 -18.21 -4.51 -13.75
CA PHE A 249 -17.81 -4.43 -15.16
C PHE A 249 -16.75 -5.48 -15.50
N GLY A 250 -16.72 -6.61 -14.78
CA GLY A 250 -15.85 -7.75 -15.08
C GLY A 250 -14.39 -7.53 -14.75
N GLN A 251 -14.07 -6.43 -14.05
CA GLN A 251 -12.71 -6.08 -13.69
C GLN A 251 -12.41 -6.49 -12.24
N ASN A 252 -11.24 -7.09 -11.99
CA ASN A 252 -10.85 -7.49 -10.63
C ASN A 252 -10.95 -6.34 -9.63
N ALA A 253 -11.69 -6.55 -8.53
CA ALA A 253 -11.92 -5.56 -7.47
C ALA A 253 -11.49 -6.02 -6.06
N ALA A 254 -10.51 -6.94 -6.00
CA ALA A 254 -9.93 -7.44 -4.76
C ALA A 254 -10.99 -8.04 -3.82
N MET A 255 -11.20 -7.49 -2.62
CA MET A 255 -12.18 -8.00 -1.67
C MET A 255 -13.64 -7.85 -2.15
N TYR A 256 -13.93 -6.89 -3.03
CA TYR A 256 -15.28 -6.68 -3.55
C TYR A 256 -15.74 -7.81 -4.46
N ASP A 257 -14.81 -8.57 -5.07
CA ASP A 257 -15.15 -9.77 -5.84
C ASP A 257 -15.86 -10.82 -4.96
N PHE A 258 -15.60 -10.80 -3.64
CA PHE A 258 -16.18 -11.74 -2.68
C PHE A 258 -17.31 -11.13 -1.86
N TRP A 259 -17.16 -9.89 -1.39
CA TRP A 259 -18.16 -9.24 -0.53
C TRP A 259 -19.41 -8.86 -1.29
N TYR A 260 -19.24 -8.38 -2.52
CA TYR A 260 -20.32 -7.87 -3.34
C TYR A 260 -20.09 -8.29 -4.81
N PRO A 261 -20.38 -9.56 -5.16
CA PRO A 261 -20.27 -10.06 -6.52
C PRO A 261 -21.05 -9.21 -7.53
N SER A 262 -20.72 -9.34 -8.82
CA SER A 262 -21.37 -8.57 -9.88
C SER A 262 -22.89 -8.72 -9.82
N GLU A 263 -23.60 -7.59 -9.91
CA GLU A 263 -25.06 -7.58 -9.98
C GLU A 263 -25.50 -8.15 -11.34
N PRO A 264 -26.59 -8.93 -11.43
CA PRO A 264 -27.23 -9.24 -12.71
C PRO A 264 -27.79 -7.96 -13.37
N PRO A 265 -28.20 -8.00 -14.65
CA PRO A 265 -28.89 -6.89 -15.29
C PRO A 265 -30.04 -6.36 -14.42
N THR A 266 -30.10 -5.04 -14.26
CA THR A 266 -31.03 -4.39 -13.34
C THR A 266 -31.50 -3.06 -13.88
N THR A 267 -32.72 -2.67 -13.53
CA THR A 267 -33.30 -1.36 -13.84
C THR A 267 -33.04 -0.32 -12.75
N ARG A 268 -32.30 -0.68 -11.69
CA ARG A 268 -31.90 0.26 -10.65
C ARG A 268 -30.92 1.28 -11.25
N PRO A 269 -31.07 2.59 -10.96
CA PRO A 269 -30.10 3.57 -11.40
C PRO A 269 -28.69 3.23 -10.92
N ILE A 270 -27.69 3.43 -11.78
CA ILE A 270 -26.29 3.27 -11.41
C ILE A 270 -25.61 4.62 -11.35
N ILE A 271 -24.81 4.82 -10.30
CA ILE A 271 -23.93 5.98 -10.14
C ILE A 271 -22.49 5.47 -10.10
N LEU A 272 -21.76 5.67 -11.20
CA LEU A 272 -20.33 5.39 -11.26
C LEU A 272 -19.57 6.53 -10.60
N VAL A 273 -18.57 6.23 -9.78
CA VAL A 273 -17.71 7.21 -9.11
C VAL A 273 -16.24 6.88 -9.36
N GLY A 274 -15.48 7.85 -9.84
CA GLY A 274 -14.08 7.68 -10.25
C GLY A 274 -13.21 8.87 -9.86
N MET A 275 -11.90 8.65 -9.78
CA MET A 275 -10.92 9.72 -9.52
C MET A 275 -10.43 10.38 -10.82
N LYS A 276 -10.68 9.74 -11.96
CA LYS A 276 -10.35 10.25 -13.30
C LYS A 276 -11.54 10.05 -14.25
N PRO A 277 -11.78 10.94 -15.22
CA PRO A 277 -12.94 10.85 -16.10
C PRO A 277 -12.99 9.53 -16.89
N HIS A 278 -11.86 9.13 -17.50
CA HIS A 278 -11.79 7.92 -18.32
C HIS A 278 -12.13 6.63 -17.56
N GLN A 279 -12.04 6.60 -16.22
CA GLN A 279 -12.39 5.41 -15.43
C GLN A 279 -13.90 5.11 -15.44
N LEU A 280 -14.73 6.07 -15.88
CA LEU A 280 -16.19 5.97 -15.96
C LEU A 280 -16.69 5.52 -17.34
N GLU A 281 -15.76 5.35 -18.28
CA GLU A 281 -16.02 5.04 -19.68
C GLU A 281 -15.19 3.84 -20.12
N HIS A 282 -13.91 3.82 -19.77
CA HIS A 282 -12.97 2.79 -20.21
C HIS A 282 -12.55 1.85 -19.08
N ASP A 283 -12.35 0.59 -19.43
CA ASP A 283 -11.79 -0.42 -18.54
C ASP A 283 -10.28 -0.19 -18.27
N ILE A 284 -9.65 -1.09 -17.52
CA ILE A 284 -8.20 -1.01 -17.26
C ILE A 284 -7.32 -1.11 -18.51
N ALA A 285 -7.83 -1.69 -19.61
CA ALA A 285 -7.13 -1.81 -20.88
C ALA A 285 -7.36 -0.59 -21.78
N GLY A 286 -8.23 0.35 -21.37
CA GLY A 286 -8.57 1.54 -22.15
C GLY A 286 -9.67 1.28 -23.18
N VAL A 287 -10.40 0.17 -23.08
CA VAL A 287 -11.52 -0.18 -23.98
C VAL A 287 -12.83 0.30 -23.35
N ASP A 288 -13.72 0.88 -24.15
CA ASP A 288 -15.06 1.32 -23.70
C ASP A 288 -16.02 0.13 -23.54
N ASP A 289 -15.75 -0.70 -22.54
CA ASP A 289 -16.59 -1.83 -22.14
C ASP A 289 -17.60 -1.45 -21.04
N ILE A 290 -17.50 -0.25 -20.48
CA ILE A 290 -18.38 0.22 -19.41
C ILE A 290 -19.63 0.86 -20.02
N THR A 291 -19.50 1.77 -20.98
CA THR A 291 -20.65 2.49 -21.55
C THR A 291 -21.69 1.54 -22.18
N PRO A 292 -21.31 0.49 -22.94
CA PRO A 292 -22.28 -0.43 -23.53
C PRO A 292 -23.06 -1.28 -22.51
N ALA A 293 -22.52 -1.44 -21.30
CA ALA A 293 -23.15 -2.18 -20.20
C ALA A 293 -24.14 -1.33 -19.38
N LEU A 294 -24.27 -0.03 -19.70
CA LEU A 294 -25.18 0.90 -19.03
C LEU A 294 -26.42 1.19 -19.87
N VAL A 295 -27.57 1.35 -19.21
CA VAL A 295 -28.83 1.76 -19.83
C VAL A 295 -28.93 3.29 -19.78
N GLN A 296 -28.97 3.93 -20.95
CA GLN A 296 -29.06 5.39 -21.12
C GLN A 296 -28.07 6.16 -20.22
N PRO A 297 -26.75 5.95 -20.35
CA PRO A 297 -25.78 6.64 -19.52
C PRO A 297 -25.72 8.14 -19.87
N GLY A 298 -25.82 8.99 -18.85
CA GLY A 298 -25.61 10.43 -18.98
C GLY A 298 -24.13 10.81 -19.20
N PRO A 299 -23.84 12.11 -19.35
CA PRO A 299 -22.46 12.59 -19.46
C PRO A 299 -21.68 12.38 -18.16
N VAL A 300 -20.36 12.24 -18.26
CA VAL A 300 -19.47 12.31 -17.11
C VAL A 300 -19.51 13.73 -16.55
N LYS A 301 -19.77 13.85 -15.25
CA LYS A 301 -19.83 15.11 -14.53
C LYS A 301 -18.70 15.20 -13.52
N GLU A 302 -18.23 16.42 -13.31
CA GLU A 302 -17.23 16.73 -12.30
C GLU A 302 -17.91 17.19 -11.00
N LEU A 303 -17.34 16.73 -9.89
CA LEU A 303 -17.76 17.04 -8.53
C LEU A 303 -16.57 17.71 -7.83
N ALA A 304 -16.65 19.03 -7.69
CA ALA A 304 -15.62 19.81 -7.01
C ALA A 304 -15.81 19.68 -5.49
N LEU A 305 -14.81 19.15 -4.80
CA LEU A 305 -14.82 19.05 -3.35
C LEU A 305 -14.31 20.36 -2.75
N MET A 306 -15.10 20.95 -1.87
CA MET A 306 -14.80 22.23 -1.23
C MET A 306 -14.78 22.05 0.29
N ARG A 307 -13.89 22.77 0.97
CA ARG A 307 -13.92 22.94 2.43
C ARG A 307 -13.60 24.38 2.77
N ASP A 308 -14.47 25.03 3.53
CA ASP A 308 -14.37 26.45 3.91
C ASP A 308 -14.12 27.38 2.70
N GLY A 309 -14.83 27.13 1.59
CA GLY A 309 -14.71 27.90 0.35
C GLY A 309 -13.44 27.65 -0.48
N LYS A 310 -12.57 26.72 -0.05
CA LYS A 310 -11.34 26.35 -0.78
C LYS A 310 -11.53 25.05 -1.58
N PRO A 311 -11.15 25.00 -2.86
CA PRO A 311 -11.16 23.77 -3.64
C PRO A 311 -10.09 22.80 -3.12
N LEU A 312 -10.50 21.56 -2.86
CA LEU A 312 -9.65 20.49 -2.36
C LEU A 312 -9.17 19.58 -3.48
N ARG A 313 -10.11 19.02 -4.24
CA ARG A 313 -9.88 18.15 -5.41
C ARG A 313 -11.19 17.95 -6.18
N HIS A 314 -11.09 17.28 -7.31
CA HIS A 314 -12.24 16.84 -8.08
C HIS A 314 -12.43 15.33 -7.97
N VAL A 315 -13.67 14.90 -8.07
CA VAL A 315 -14.10 13.53 -8.32
C VAL A 315 -15.06 13.55 -9.50
N TYR A 316 -15.16 12.43 -10.21
CA TYR A 316 -16.02 12.34 -11.37
C TYR A 316 -17.12 11.33 -11.10
N TYR A 317 -18.31 11.61 -11.60
CA TYR A 317 -19.40 10.66 -11.54
C TYR A 317 -20.16 10.59 -12.87
N ARG A 318 -20.83 9.46 -13.07
CA ARG A 318 -21.70 9.24 -14.23
C ARG A 318 -22.93 8.48 -13.79
N VAL A 319 -24.11 8.94 -14.21
CA VAL A 319 -25.38 8.31 -13.85
C VAL A 319 -25.95 7.58 -15.07
N ALA A 320 -26.46 6.37 -14.85
CA ALA A 320 -27.21 5.59 -15.84
C ALA A 320 -28.53 5.13 -15.22
N GLN A 321 -29.54 4.87 -16.05
CA GLN A 321 -30.86 4.41 -15.60
C GLN A 321 -30.89 2.93 -15.22
N GLY A 322 -29.85 2.17 -15.58
CA GLY A 322 -29.80 0.74 -15.32
C GLY A 322 -28.49 0.10 -15.79
N TYR A 323 -28.42 -1.20 -15.56
CA TYR A 323 -27.33 -2.08 -15.94
C TYR A 323 -27.85 -3.16 -16.90
N SER A 324 -27.26 -3.28 -18.08
CA SER A 324 -27.65 -4.32 -19.04
C SER A 324 -26.86 -5.63 -18.86
N GLY A 325 -25.87 -5.65 -17.97
CA GLY A 325 -24.94 -6.77 -17.86
C GLY A 325 -23.73 -6.63 -18.79
N LEU A 326 -22.67 -7.37 -18.50
CA LEU A 326 -21.61 -7.59 -19.47
C LEU A 326 -22.17 -8.42 -20.62
N ARG A 327 -21.99 -7.95 -21.85
CA ARG A 327 -22.21 -8.80 -23.03
C ARG A 327 -21.15 -9.90 -22.99
N ASP A 328 -21.54 -11.14 -23.30
CA ASP A 328 -20.60 -12.26 -23.42
C ASP A 328 -19.44 -11.84 -24.31
N LYS A 329 -18.25 -11.64 -23.72
CA LYS A 329 -17.02 -11.55 -24.49
C LYS A 329 -16.77 -12.98 -25.01
N PRO A 330 -16.54 -13.19 -26.32
CA PRO A 330 -15.98 -14.46 -26.76
C PRO A 330 -14.71 -14.70 -25.96
N THR A 331 -14.64 -15.86 -25.31
CA THR A 331 -13.50 -16.28 -24.51
C THR A 331 -12.29 -16.33 -25.43
N ILE A 332 -11.50 -15.25 -25.46
CA ILE A 332 -10.17 -15.32 -26.06
C ILE A 332 -9.33 -16.03 -25.01
N GLU A 333 -9.19 -17.35 -25.16
CA GLU A 333 -8.12 -18.12 -24.54
C GLU A 333 -6.80 -17.39 -24.85
N LEU A 334 -6.23 -16.74 -23.85
CA LEU A 334 -4.84 -16.31 -23.92
C LEU A 334 -4.01 -17.60 -23.87
N ALA A 335 -3.50 -17.99 -25.03
CA ALA A 335 -2.55 -19.07 -25.17
C ALA A 335 -1.29 -18.77 -24.34
N GLU A 336 -1.01 -19.72 -23.43
CA GLU A 336 0.25 -20.10 -22.75
C GLU A 336 1.12 -19.04 -22.07
#